data_AF-A0A928DDC2-F1
#
_entry.id   AF-A0A928DDC2-F1
#
_cell.length_a   1.000
_cell.length_b   1.000
_cell.length_c   1.000
_cell.angle_alpha   90.00
_cell.angle_beta   90.00
_cell.angle_gamma   90.00
#
_symmetry.space_group_name_H-M   'P 1'
#
loop_
_entity.id
_entity.type
_entity.pdbx_description
1 polymer ?
#
loop_
_entity_poly.entity_id
_entity_poly.type
_entity_poly.pdbx_seq_one_letter_code
_entity_poly.pdbx_strand_id
1 'polypeptide(L)'
;MKKLIVILFSLFFVSSIYAHGVEWFGTSIIKDNKWTPLQISLWPVHLCDPASNVYGIAVSPGLVGGVKSVYGISCGIIFLQDENNGLTAGIFPAGTKNNGLSVGAVNTWKHNNGVCVGAANFIDDPPGGNMLQIGVFNYAKNGLQIGLLNYNPNALIPWMPIFNWSAQSSPEKTQKK
;
A
#
# COMPACT_ATOMS: atom_id res chain seq x y z
N MET A 1 3.74 11.69 20.45
CA MET A 1 4.70 10.56 20.41
C MET A 1 4.12 9.31 19.74
N LYS A 2 3.00 8.72 20.21
CA LYS A 2 2.44 7.48 19.62
C LYS A 2 2.07 7.57 18.12
N LYS A 3 1.51 8.70 17.66
CA LYS A 3 1.16 8.92 16.24
C LYS A 3 2.39 9.03 15.32
N LEU A 4 3.48 9.61 15.82
CA LEU A 4 4.74 9.75 15.08
C LEU A 4 5.42 8.39 14.89
N ILE A 5 5.33 7.51 15.88
CA ILE A 5 5.87 6.14 15.82
C ILE A 5 5.16 5.33 14.72
N VAL A 6 3.82 5.42 14.62
CA VAL A 6 3.09 4.69 13.57
C VAL A 6 3.48 5.18 12.18
N ILE A 7 3.60 6.50 11.99
CA ILE A 7 4.03 7.11 10.72
C ILE A 7 5.48 6.70 10.38
N LEU A 8 6.40 6.77 11.34
CA LEU A 8 7.78 6.35 11.16
C LEU A 8 7.89 4.84 10.88
N PHE A 9 7.05 4.03 11.52
CA PHE A 9 7.00 2.59 11.31
C PHE A 9 6.44 2.25 9.93
N SER A 10 5.35 2.87 9.49
CA SER A 10 4.82 2.70 8.13
C SER A 10 5.80 3.19 7.07
N LEU A 11 6.49 4.30 7.31
CA LEU A 11 7.55 4.81 6.43
C LEU A 11 8.75 3.87 6.39
N PHE A 12 9.12 3.25 7.53
CA PHE A 12 10.17 2.23 7.57
C PHE A 12 9.82 1.05 6.67
N PHE A 13 8.63 0.45 6.82
CA PHE A 13 8.22 -0.69 6.00
C PHE A 13 8.13 -0.35 4.51
N VAL A 14 7.56 0.81 4.15
CA VAL A 14 7.54 1.25 2.75
C VAL A 14 8.94 1.50 2.23
N SER A 15 9.82 2.11 3.02
CA SER A 15 11.21 2.35 2.62
C SER A 15 12.00 1.06 2.44
N SER A 16 11.74 0.04 3.26
CA SER A 16 12.37 -1.28 3.15
C SER A 16 11.89 -2.03 1.91
N ILE A 17 10.57 -2.06 1.65
CA ILE A 17 10.03 -2.60 0.40
C ILE A 17 10.62 -1.84 -0.80
N TYR A 18 10.73 -0.51 -0.70
CA TYR A 18 11.26 0.32 -1.77
C TYR A 18 12.75 0.06 -2.06
N ALA A 19 13.56 -0.19 -1.03
CA ALA A 19 14.99 -0.40 -1.17
C ALA A 19 15.37 -1.81 -1.63
N HIS A 20 14.60 -2.82 -1.22
CA HIS A 20 15.00 -4.23 -1.34
C HIS A 20 13.94 -5.15 -1.96
N GLY A 21 12.75 -4.63 -2.26
CA GLY A 21 11.58 -5.46 -2.61
C GLY A 21 11.13 -6.33 -1.44
N VAL A 22 10.09 -7.13 -1.67
CA VAL A 22 9.68 -8.18 -0.72
C VAL A 22 10.63 -9.38 -0.71
N GLU A 23 11.56 -9.46 -1.67
CA GLU A 23 12.45 -10.62 -1.91
C GLU A 23 13.44 -10.86 -0.76
N TRP A 24 13.72 -9.85 0.06
CA TRP A 24 14.61 -9.98 1.22
C TRP A 24 13.91 -10.51 2.47
N PHE A 25 12.58 -10.70 2.43
CA PHE A 25 11.82 -11.20 3.57
C PHE A 25 11.76 -12.73 3.55
N GLY A 26 12.59 -13.34 4.40
CA GLY A 26 12.42 -14.74 4.80
C GLY A 26 13.05 -15.77 3.86
N THR A 27 12.71 -17.04 4.11
CA THR A 27 13.20 -18.20 3.36
C THR A 27 12.03 -18.95 2.74
N SER A 28 12.22 -19.44 1.52
CA SER A 28 11.18 -20.11 0.74
C SER A 28 11.37 -21.62 0.78
N ILE A 29 10.28 -22.37 0.96
CA ILE A 29 10.28 -23.84 0.86
C ILE A 29 10.42 -24.24 -0.62
N ILE A 30 9.59 -23.65 -1.48
CA ILE A 30 9.66 -23.79 -2.94
C ILE A 30 10.41 -22.57 -3.49
N LYS A 31 11.50 -22.81 -4.20
CA LYS A 31 12.38 -21.76 -4.75
C LYS A 31 12.15 -21.57 -6.24
N ASP A 32 12.53 -20.38 -6.74
CA ASP A 32 12.61 -20.05 -8.17
C ASP A 32 11.30 -20.18 -8.96
N ASN A 33 10.16 -20.16 -8.28
CA ASN A 33 8.87 -20.14 -8.96
C ASN A 33 8.50 -18.70 -9.33
N LYS A 34 8.09 -18.47 -10.58
CA LYS A 34 7.67 -17.14 -11.05
C LYS A 34 6.23 -16.81 -10.65
N TRP A 35 5.43 -17.85 -10.42
CA TRP A 35 4.02 -17.70 -10.07
C TRP A 35 3.54 -18.84 -9.17
N THR A 36 2.44 -18.61 -8.46
CA THR A 36 1.71 -19.62 -7.69
C THR A 36 0.22 -19.26 -7.58
N PRO A 37 -0.72 -20.21 -7.55
CA PRO A 37 -2.11 -19.91 -7.25
C PRO A 37 -2.36 -19.68 -5.74
N LEU A 38 -1.47 -20.18 -4.89
CA LEU A 38 -1.60 -20.12 -3.43
C LEU A 38 -0.25 -19.78 -2.80
N GLN A 39 -0.24 -18.73 -1.99
CA GLN A 39 0.89 -18.40 -1.14
C GLN A 39 0.46 -18.44 0.33
N ILE A 40 1.27 -19.12 1.15
CA ILE A 40 1.18 -19.06 2.60
C ILE A 40 2.51 -18.52 3.12
N SER A 41 2.45 -17.43 3.88
CA SER A 41 3.63 -16.79 4.48
C SER A 41 3.51 -16.83 6.00
N LEU A 42 4.46 -17.45 6.67
CA LEU A 42 4.59 -17.49 8.13
C LEU A 42 6.00 -17.05 8.48
N TRP A 43 6.21 -15.74 8.66
CA TRP A 43 7.54 -15.18 8.88
C TRP A 43 8.37 -15.99 9.92
N PRO A 44 9.62 -16.36 9.59
CA PRO A 44 10.37 -15.99 8.39
C PRO A 44 10.23 -16.97 7.21
N VAL A 45 9.28 -17.90 7.21
CA VAL A 45 9.16 -18.96 6.19
C VAL A 45 8.00 -18.68 5.23
N HIS A 46 8.25 -18.84 3.94
CA HIS A 46 7.30 -18.66 2.85
C HIS A 46 7.12 -19.99 2.10
N LEU A 47 5.89 -20.31 1.70
CA LEU A 47 5.64 -21.53 0.92
C LEU A 47 6.36 -21.49 -0.42
N CYS A 48 6.17 -20.40 -1.18
CA CYS A 48 6.88 -20.13 -2.42
C CYS A 48 7.71 -18.85 -2.30
N ASP A 49 8.52 -18.57 -3.33
CA ASP A 49 9.39 -17.40 -3.37
C ASP A 49 8.59 -16.09 -3.18
N PRO A 50 8.96 -15.18 -2.25
CA PRO A 50 8.36 -13.85 -2.16
C PRO A 50 8.40 -13.07 -3.48
N ALA A 51 9.35 -13.37 -4.38
CA ALA A 51 9.43 -12.81 -5.73
C ALA A 51 8.34 -13.34 -6.70
N SER A 52 7.51 -14.30 -6.26
CA SER A 52 6.45 -14.90 -7.08
C SER A 52 5.24 -14.00 -7.23
N ASN A 53 4.63 -14.05 -8.42
CA ASN A 53 3.28 -13.53 -8.62
C ASN A 53 2.25 -14.53 -8.10
N VAL A 54 1.29 -14.06 -7.30
CA VAL A 54 0.19 -14.89 -6.80
C VAL A 54 -1.05 -14.66 -7.65
N TYR A 55 -1.53 -15.69 -8.35
CA TYR A 55 -2.76 -15.67 -9.14
C TYR A 55 -3.85 -16.46 -8.40
N GLY A 56 -4.35 -15.90 -7.30
CA GLY A 56 -5.30 -16.58 -6.44
C GLY A 56 -5.26 -16.03 -5.03
N ILE A 57 -4.81 -16.82 -4.06
CA ILE A 57 -4.91 -16.49 -2.64
C ILE A 57 -3.52 -16.36 -2.03
N ALA A 58 -3.26 -15.25 -1.34
CA ALA A 58 -2.04 -15.05 -0.54
C ALA A 58 -2.42 -14.78 0.92
N VAL A 59 -2.14 -15.71 1.83
CA VAL A 59 -2.42 -15.53 3.25
C VAL A 59 -1.13 -15.48 4.06
N SER A 60 -1.07 -14.52 4.99
CA SER A 60 0.01 -14.43 5.95
C SER A 60 -0.55 -14.40 7.37
N PRO A 61 -0.84 -15.58 7.97
CA PRO A 61 -1.31 -15.67 9.35
C PRO A 61 -0.24 -15.25 10.38
N GLY A 62 1.03 -15.18 9.97
CA GLY A 62 2.12 -14.64 10.78
C GLY A 62 2.04 -13.11 10.96
N LEU A 63 2.97 -12.58 11.74
CA LEU A 63 3.04 -11.13 11.99
C LEU A 63 3.33 -10.34 10.70
N VAL A 64 4.19 -10.87 9.83
CA VAL A 64 4.63 -10.23 8.57
C VAL A 64 4.52 -11.22 7.42
N GLY A 65 4.02 -10.77 6.28
CA GLY A 65 4.00 -11.50 5.01
C GLY A 65 4.49 -10.63 3.87
N GLY A 66 5.07 -11.27 2.85
CA GLY A 66 5.65 -10.61 1.68
C GLY A 66 5.36 -11.39 0.40
N VAL A 67 4.91 -10.71 -0.64
CA VAL A 67 4.71 -11.26 -2.01
C VAL A 67 4.88 -10.18 -3.07
N LYS A 68 5.41 -10.52 -4.24
CA LYS A 68 5.68 -9.52 -5.27
C LYS A 68 4.40 -8.89 -5.80
N SER A 69 3.49 -9.69 -6.32
CA SER A 69 2.23 -9.19 -6.86
C SER A 69 1.10 -10.14 -6.58
N VAL A 70 -0.08 -9.61 -6.26
CA VAL A 70 -1.29 -10.40 -6.00
C VAL A 70 -2.36 -10.05 -7.02
N TYR A 71 -2.72 -11.02 -7.84
CA TYR A 71 -3.84 -11.02 -8.78
C TYR A 71 -4.96 -11.89 -8.20
N GLY A 72 -5.61 -11.41 -7.15
CA GLY A 72 -6.62 -12.18 -6.43
C GLY A 72 -6.90 -11.60 -5.04
N ILE A 73 -6.83 -12.44 -4.00
CA ILE A 73 -7.13 -12.05 -2.62
C ILE A 73 -5.88 -12.22 -1.77
N SER A 74 -5.49 -11.19 -1.02
CA SER A 74 -4.48 -11.30 0.01
C SER A 74 -4.97 -10.87 1.39
N CYS A 75 -4.45 -11.52 2.44
CA CYS A 75 -4.68 -11.05 3.81
C CYS A 75 -3.54 -11.34 4.78
N GLY A 76 -3.41 -10.48 5.79
CA GLY A 76 -2.41 -10.63 6.87
C GLY A 76 -2.40 -9.47 7.85
N ILE A 77 -1.60 -9.58 8.92
CA ILE A 77 -1.46 -8.51 9.92
C ILE A 77 -0.65 -7.35 9.32
N ILE A 78 0.63 -7.59 9.00
CA ILE A 78 1.47 -6.73 8.16
C ILE A 78 1.65 -7.47 6.84
N PHE A 79 1.14 -6.91 5.76
CA PHE A 79 1.18 -7.55 4.45
C PHE A 79 1.89 -6.64 3.45
N LEU A 80 3.11 -7.02 3.09
CA LEU A 80 3.99 -6.30 2.20
C LEU A 80 3.84 -6.85 0.78
N GLN A 81 3.60 -5.99 -0.19
CA GLN A 81 3.55 -6.41 -1.58
C GLN A 81 3.99 -5.31 -2.56
N ASP A 82 4.65 -5.67 -3.65
CA ASP A 82 5.01 -4.63 -4.65
C ASP A 82 3.76 -4.16 -5.39
N GLU A 83 2.89 -5.08 -5.84
CA GLU A 83 1.66 -4.74 -6.54
C GLU A 83 0.41 -5.45 -5.99
N ASN A 84 -0.62 -4.67 -5.68
CA ASN A 84 -1.99 -5.16 -5.54
C ASN A 84 -2.73 -5.05 -6.86
N ASN A 85 -3.17 -6.16 -7.44
CA ASN A 85 -4.04 -6.21 -8.60
C ASN A 85 -5.40 -6.86 -8.28
N GLY A 86 -5.76 -6.95 -7.00
CA GLY A 86 -7.02 -7.56 -6.54
C GLY A 86 -7.51 -6.96 -5.22
N LEU A 87 -7.85 -7.80 -4.25
CA LEU A 87 -8.30 -7.39 -2.92
C LEU A 87 -7.24 -7.72 -1.88
N THR A 88 -6.82 -6.74 -1.09
CA THR A 88 -5.93 -6.94 0.07
C THR A 88 -6.67 -6.52 1.34
N ALA A 89 -6.70 -7.39 2.34
CA ALA A 89 -7.31 -7.12 3.64
C ALA A 89 -6.32 -7.37 4.79
N GLY A 90 -6.07 -6.37 5.63
CA GLY A 90 -5.12 -6.54 6.75
C GLY A 90 -5.15 -5.43 7.79
N ILE A 91 -4.25 -5.47 8.77
CA ILE A 91 -4.12 -4.33 9.70
C ILE A 91 -3.23 -3.26 9.08
N PHE A 92 -2.07 -3.67 8.54
CA PHE A 92 -1.09 -2.81 7.89
C PHE A 92 -0.75 -3.33 6.48
N PRO A 93 -1.65 -3.21 5.48
CA PRO A 93 -1.30 -3.40 4.09
C PRO A 93 -0.30 -2.32 3.64
N ALA A 94 0.84 -2.73 3.09
CA ALA A 94 1.83 -1.80 2.58
C ALA A 94 2.46 -2.28 1.27
N GLY A 95 2.81 -1.33 0.40
CA GLY A 95 3.40 -1.69 -0.88
C GLY A 95 3.73 -0.56 -1.83
N THR A 96 4.11 -0.95 -3.04
CA THR A 96 4.53 0.02 -4.07
C THR A 96 3.35 0.50 -4.90
N LYS A 97 2.49 -0.39 -5.41
CA LYS A 97 1.41 -0.02 -6.32
C LYS A 97 0.11 -0.72 -5.94
N ASN A 98 -0.95 0.05 -5.70
CA ASN A 98 -2.29 -0.48 -5.53
C ASN A 98 -3.13 -0.21 -6.78
N ASN A 99 -3.50 -1.24 -7.54
CA ASN A 99 -4.42 -1.17 -8.67
C ASN A 99 -5.80 -1.76 -8.33
N GLY A 100 -6.00 -2.25 -7.10
CA GLY A 100 -7.21 -2.93 -6.67
C GLY A 100 -7.84 -2.28 -5.43
N LEU A 101 -8.45 -3.10 -4.58
CA LEU A 101 -9.02 -2.69 -3.30
C LEU A 101 -8.06 -3.06 -2.17
N SER A 102 -7.66 -2.07 -1.37
CA SER A 102 -6.90 -2.27 -0.13
C SER A 102 -7.76 -1.88 1.06
N VAL A 103 -8.02 -2.82 1.95
CA VAL A 103 -8.78 -2.62 3.19
C VAL A 103 -7.86 -2.87 4.37
N GLY A 104 -7.71 -1.89 5.26
CA GLY A 104 -6.97 -2.10 6.48
C GLY A 104 -7.00 -0.96 7.48
N ALA A 105 -6.40 -1.16 8.66
CA ALA A 105 -6.36 -0.09 9.66
C ALA A 105 -5.47 1.06 9.17
N VAL A 106 -4.30 0.72 8.61
CA VAL A 106 -3.37 1.68 8.03
C VAL A 106 -2.92 1.16 6.66
N ASN A 107 -3.39 1.78 5.59
CA ASN A 107 -2.95 1.46 4.23
C ASN A 107 -1.80 2.39 3.85
N THR A 108 -0.68 1.82 3.40
CA THR A 108 0.48 2.62 2.96
C THR A 108 0.92 2.20 1.57
N TRP A 109 0.76 3.09 0.59
CA TRP A 109 1.13 2.80 -0.79
C TRP A 109 1.96 3.93 -1.38
N LYS A 110 2.89 3.61 -2.27
CA LYS A 110 3.54 4.65 -3.06
C LYS A 110 2.58 5.18 -4.12
N HIS A 111 2.12 4.29 -5.00
CA HIS A 111 1.18 4.61 -6.08
C HIS A 111 -0.19 4.00 -5.82
N ASN A 112 -1.26 4.76 -6.03
CA ASN A 112 -2.63 4.27 -5.88
C ASN A 112 -3.50 4.55 -7.11
N ASN A 113 -3.72 3.51 -7.89
CA ASN A 113 -4.67 3.43 -9.01
C ASN A 113 -5.94 2.65 -8.63
N GLY A 114 -6.22 2.50 -7.34
CA GLY A 114 -7.36 1.73 -6.85
C GLY A 114 -8.04 2.43 -5.67
N VAL A 115 -8.71 1.63 -4.84
CA VAL A 115 -9.43 2.12 -3.67
C VAL A 115 -8.69 1.70 -2.40
N CYS A 116 -8.46 2.66 -1.50
CA CYS A 116 -7.96 2.39 -0.16
C CYS A 116 -9.06 2.71 0.86
N VAL A 117 -9.41 1.74 1.70
CA VAL A 117 -10.39 1.90 2.78
C VAL A 117 -9.71 1.58 4.11
N GLY A 118 -9.70 2.53 5.04
CA GLY A 118 -9.04 2.31 6.32
C GLY A 118 -9.16 3.41 7.35
N ALA A 119 -8.63 3.20 8.55
CA ALA A 119 -8.60 4.26 9.55
C ALA A 119 -7.62 5.38 9.12
N ALA A 120 -6.45 5.00 8.58
CA ALA A 120 -5.51 5.92 7.98
C ALA A 120 -5.04 5.42 6.61
N ASN A 121 -5.03 6.32 5.63
CA ASN A 121 -4.48 6.06 4.30
C ASN A 121 -3.32 7.02 4.03
N PHE A 122 -2.16 6.47 3.69
CA PHE A 122 -0.94 7.23 3.38
C PHE A 122 -0.44 6.87 1.99
N ILE A 123 -0.61 7.79 1.04
CA ILE A 123 -0.23 7.61 -0.36
C ILE A 123 0.80 8.66 -0.78
N ASP A 124 1.93 8.25 -1.37
CA ASP A 124 3.04 9.13 -1.77
C ASP A 124 3.28 9.15 -3.29
N ASP A 125 2.69 10.10 -4.04
CA ASP A 125 2.71 10.06 -5.52
C ASP A 125 2.89 11.43 -6.25
N PRO A 126 3.74 11.53 -7.32
CA PRO A 126 3.24 11.90 -8.67
C PRO A 126 3.99 11.29 -9.89
N PRO A 127 3.50 11.41 -11.17
CA PRO A 127 2.14 11.64 -11.66
C PRO A 127 1.57 10.46 -12.49
N GLY A 128 0.35 10.00 -12.19
CA GLY A 128 -0.35 8.97 -12.99
C GLY A 128 -1.66 8.43 -12.41
N GLY A 129 -1.89 8.56 -11.11
CA GLY A 129 -3.15 8.16 -10.49
C GLY A 129 -3.29 8.64 -9.06
N ASN A 130 -4.55 8.79 -8.61
CA ASN A 130 -5.00 8.73 -7.22
C ASN A 130 -6.53 8.58 -7.25
N MET A 131 -7.05 7.37 -7.08
CA MET A 131 -8.46 7.13 -7.41
C MET A 131 -9.44 7.40 -6.27
N LEU A 132 -9.38 6.66 -5.16
CA LEU A 132 -10.28 6.92 -4.04
C LEU A 132 -9.67 6.47 -2.72
N GLN A 133 -9.74 7.34 -1.73
CA GLN A 133 -9.41 7.01 -0.34
C GLN A 133 -10.64 7.25 0.53
N ILE A 134 -10.98 6.26 1.34
CA ILE A 134 -12.05 6.34 2.33
C ILE A 134 -11.45 6.03 3.69
N GLY A 135 -11.58 6.95 4.65
CA GLY A 135 -11.05 6.70 5.97
C GLY A 135 -11.29 7.76 7.03
N VAL A 136 -10.74 7.56 8.22
CA VAL A 136 -10.77 8.61 9.25
C VAL A 136 -9.75 9.70 8.91
N PHE A 137 -8.56 9.29 8.49
CA PHE A 137 -7.48 10.17 8.05
C PHE A 137 -6.98 9.76 6.67
N ASN A 138 -6.91 10.71 5.75
CA ASN A 138 -6.35 10.50 4.42
C ASN A 138 -5.19 11.48 4.15
N TYR A 139 -4.12 10.96 3.58
CA TYR A 139 -2.98 11.73 3.10
C TYR A 139 -2.65 11.28 1.68
N ALA A 140 -2.77 12.19 0.72
CA ALA A 140 -2.23 12.00 -0.62
C ALA A 140 -2.06 13.32 -1.35
N LYS A 141 -1.13 13.34 -2.31
CA LYS A 141 -0.86 14.51 -3.16
C LYS A 141 -1.90 14.73 -4.25
N ASN A 142 -2.63 13.70 -4.70
CA ASN A 142 -3.73 13.90 -5.65
C ASN A 142 -4.94 13.00 -5.33
N GLY A 143 -6.02 13.15 -6.10
CA GLY A 143 -7.18 12.25 -6.10
C GLY A 143 -8.28 12.58 -5.11
N LEU A 144 -9.27 11.70 -5.05
CA LEU A 144 -10.46 11.86 -4.22
C LEU A 144 -10.25 11.25 -2.83
N GLN A 145 -10.46 12.06 -1.79
CA GLN A 145 -10.36 11.66 -0.39
C GLN A 145 -11.69 11.92 0.31
N ILE A 146 -12.24 10.90 0.97
CA ILE A 146 -13.45 10.97 1.76
C ILE A 146 -13.11 10.52 3.18
N GLY A 147 -13.30 11.40 4.16
CA GLY A 147 -12.91 11.09 5.53
C GLY A 147 -13.03 12.23 6.51
N LEU A 148 -12.94 11.94 7.81
CA LEU A 148 -13.05 12.99 8.84
C LEU A 148 -11.98 14.06 8.69
N LEU A 149 -10.76 13.69 8.29
CA LEU A 149 -9.66 14.61 8.05
C LEU A 149 -8.87 14.20 6.80
N ASN A 150 -8.76 15.10 5.83
CA ASN A 150 -8.12 14.86 4.55
C ASN A 150 -7.02 15.89 4.32
N TYR A 151 -5.79 15.43 4.08
CA TYR A 151 -4.66 16.28 3.71
C TYR A 151 -4.24 16.05 2.26
N ASN A 152 -4.31 17.12 1.47
CA ASN A 152 -3.90 17.13 0.08
C ASN A 152 -3.14 18.43 -0.25
N PRO A 153 -1.80 18.40 -0.30
CA PRO A 153 -1.01 19.62 -0.54
C PRO A 153 -1.25 20.26 -1.92
N ASN A 154 -1.81 19.53 -2.89
CA ASN A 154 -2.12 20.07 -4.22
C ASN A 154 -3.58 20.52 -4.36
N ALA A 155 -4.42 20.34 -3.35
CA ALA A 155 -5.80 20.83 -3.36
C ALA A 155 -5.86 22.35 -3.14
N LEU A 156 -7.01 22.95 -3.49
CA LEU A 156 -7.27 24.37 -3.23
C LEU A 156 -7.10 24.72 -1.74
N ILE A 157 -7.58 23.83 -0.86
CA ILE A 157 -7.44 23.91 0.58
C ILE A 157 -6.75 22.63 1.06
N PRO A 158 -5.51 22.70 1.57
CA PRO A 158 -4.75 21.50 1.91
C PRO A 158 -5.40 20.59 2.95
N TRP A 159 -6.06 21.18 3.96
CA TRP A 159 -6.77 20.45 5.00
C TRP A 159 -8.27 20.65 4.85
N MET A 160 -9.01 19.57 4.61
CA MET A 160 -10.47 19.62 4.50
C MET A 160 -11.13 18.50 5.30
N PRO A 161 -12.20 18.79 6.05
CA PRO A 161 -13.03 17.77 6.65
C PRO A 161 -13.95 17.15 5.59
N ILE A 162 -14.36 15.90 5.81
CA ILE A 162 -15.33 15.11 5.03
C ILE A 162 -14.85 14.77 3.61
N PHE A 163 -14.32 15.73 2.86
CA PHE A 163 -13.98 15.59 1.45
C PHE A 163 -12.78 16.46 1.09
N ASN A 164 -11.84 15.92 0.30
CA ASN A 164 -10.82 16.71 -0.38
C ASN A 164 -10.52 16.13 -1.77
N TRP A 165 -10.23 16.99 -2.73
CA TRP A 165 -9.92 16.58 -4.09
C TRP A 165 -8.90 17.51 -4.73
N SER A 166 -7.99 16.92 -5.49
CA SER A 166 -7.18 17.65 -6.46
C SER A 166 -7.03 16.82 -7.73
N ALA A 167 -7.13 17.50 -8.86
CA ALA A 167 -6.78 16.93 -10.15
C ALA A 167 -5.28 16.66 -10.22
N GLN A 168 -4.90 15.70 -11.06
CA GLN A 168 -3.51 15.34 -11.30
C GLN A 168 -2.69 16.57 -11.69
N SER A 169 -1.68 16.90 -10.89
CA SER A 169 -0.72 17.94 -11.27
C SER A 169 0.10 17.43 -12.47
N SER A 170 -0.05 18.07 -13.63
CA SER A 170 0.89 17.97 -14.75
C SER A 170 2.31 18.30 -14.26
N PRO A 171 3.37 17.67 -14.76
CA PRO A 171 4.74 17.90 -14.29
C PRO A 171 5.28 19.26 -14.75
N GLU A 172 4.71 20.38 -14.26
CA GLU A 172 5.31 21.70 -14.45
C GLU A 172 4.72 22.76 -13.48
N LYS A 173 5.06 22.65 -12.20
CA LYS A 173 5.17 23.83 -11.32
C LYS A 173 6.46 23.75 -10.51
N THR A 174 7.56 23.54 -11.22
CA THR A 174 8.89 23.86 -10.69
C THR A 174 9.34 25.14 -11.39
N GLN A 175 9.77 26.11 -10.59
CA GLN A 175 10.36 27.40 -10.97
C GLN A 175 9.39 28.56 -11.23
N LYS A 176 8.96 29.19 -10.12
CA LYS A 176 9.02 30.65 -9.98
C LYS A 176 8.98 31.02 -8.49
N LYS A 177 10.16 31.12 -7.89
CA LYS A 177 10.56 32.17 -6.95
C LYS A 177 12.08 32.17 -6.82
#